data_AF-A0A2G5GJA7-F1
#
_entry.id   AF-A0A2G5GJA7-F1
#
_cell.length_a   1.000
_cell.length_b   1.000
_cell.length_c   1.000
_cell.angle_alpha   90.00
_cell.angle_beta   90.00
_cell.angle_gamma   90.00
#
_symmetry.space_group_name_H-M   'P 1'
#
loop_
_entity.id
_entity.type
_entity.pdbx_description
1 polymer ?
#
loop_
_entity_poly.entity_id
_entity_poly.type
_entity_poly.pdbx_seq_one_letter_code
_entity_poly.pdbx_strand_id
1 'polypeptide(L)'
;MSLWAKVDRKNFENDLTSLVAHGKYQDHSLLAEVDRPRRVEGAQIETALSEEDERQLADDIAFLTCVSQGRDGVTAAAVQQFPNKPFLRATVSANAGIPEATKTAVQRLFAHLEEWSRGKSTRKDTLSKVQTTLVTLHRDRIFDRLGIVKKAGTIGCGIEKSVEMILSQAMSTGSHDEEQLGFHRRLKKFQQALQQIMASQVGDEERKDFIRLLRCANKLMYFQDLISEHFGVDWMRQLRALANYHRIFHYLMTLATRAKALQYFLSYLNYRVSKFGAVIMVILRAI
;
A
#
# COMPACT_ATOMS: atom_id res chain seq x y z
N MET A 1 1.03 16.64 15.40
CA MET A 1 2.28 16.24 16.08
C MET A 1 2.75 14.94 15.45
N SER A 2 4.05 14.80 15.19
CA SER A 2 4.67 13.62 14.58
C SER A 2 5.04 12.58 15.65
N LEU A 3 5.12 11.30 15.26
CA LEU A 3 5.64 10.22 16.10
C LEU A 3 7.05 10.55 16.64
N TRP A 4 7.88 11.15 15.78
CA TRP A 4 9.27 11.52 16.06
C TRP A 4 9.44 12.70 17.04
N ALA A 5 8.35 13.33 17.47
CA ALA A 5 8.36 14.31 18.55
C ALA A 5 8.19 13.69 19.95
N LYS A 6 7.74 12.42 20.04
CA LYS A 6 7.59 11.67 21.30
C LYS A 6 8.78 10.76 21.59
N VAL A 7 9.42 10.24 20.55
CA VAL A 7 10.68 9.49 20.66
C VAL A 7 11.81 10.47 20.95
N ASP A 8 12.67 10.20 21.94
CA ASP A 8 13.96 10.89 22.01
C ASP A 8 14.83 10.45 20.83
N ARG A 9 14.67 11.17 19.72
CA ARG A 9 15.34 10.90 18.45
C ARG A 9 16.85 10.82 18.61
N LYS A 10 17.44 11.67 19.47
CA LYS A 10 18.87 11.73 19.68
C LYS A 10 19.36 10.44 20.35
N ASN A 11 18.69 9.98 21.39
CA ASN A 11 19.04 8.72 22.05
C ASN A 11 18.78 7.52 21.12
N PHE A 12 17.65 7.48 20.43
CA PHE A 12 17.35 6.42 19.45
C PHE A 12 18.39 6.32 18.32
N GLU A 13 18.85 7.45 17.76
CA GLU A 13 19.90 7.49 16.74
C GLU A 13 21.28 7.12 17.33
N ASN A 14 21.58 7.49 18.59
CA ASN A 14 22.80 7.06 19.30
C ASN A 14 22.79 5.54 19.60
N ASP A 15 21.66 4.97 20.00
CA ASP A 15 21.50 3.54 20.30
C ASP A 15 21.64 2.71 19.02
N LEU A 16 21.06 3.17 17.91
CA LEU A 16 21.30 2.61 16.57
C LEU A 16 22.78 2.68 16.17
N THR A 17 23.44 3.81 16.42
CA THR A 17 24.89 3.98 16.16
C THR A 17 25.73 3.02 17.03
N SER A 18 25.30 2.77 18.26
CA SER A 18 25.96 1.83 19.19
C SER A 18 25.75 0.36 18.78
N LEU A 19 24.55 0.01 18.29
CA LEU A 19 24.25 -1.30 17.69
C LEU A 19 25.07 -1.56 16.42
N VAL A 20 25.33 -0.52 15.62
CA VAL A 20 26.26 -0.55 14.47
C VAL A 20 27.71 -0.72 14.94
N ALA A 21 28.14 -0.01 15.99
CA ALA A 21 29.48 -0.15 16.56
C ALA A 21 29.75 -1.54 17.16
N HIS A 22 28.72 -2.23 17.67
CA HIS A 22 28.82 -3.63 18.14
C HIS A 22 28.93 -4.69 17.02
N GLY A 23 29.30 -4.30 15.79
CA GLY A 23 29.88 -5.18 14.78
C GLY A 23 28.93 -6.15 14.07
N LYS A 24 27.69 -6.32 14.55
CA LYS A 24 26.64 -7.11 13.86
C LYS A 24 26.01 -6.39 12.67
N TYR A 25 26.13 -5.07 12.59
CA TYR A 25 25.56 -4.24 11.51
C TYR A 25 26.66 -3.40 10.85
N GLN A 26 27.46 -4.05 10.00
CA GLN A 26 28.59 -3.41 9.29
C GLN A 26 28.12 -2.54 8.10
N ASP A 27 27.44 -1.43 8.37
CA ASP A 27 27.20 -0.40 7.36
C ASP A 27 27.29 1.03 7.92
N HIS A 28 28.52 1.53 8.03
CA HIS A 28 28.80 2.90 8.46
C HIS A 28 28.36 3.97 7.44
N SER A 29 27.88 3.59 6.23
CA SER A 29 27.43 4.56 5.23
C SER A 29 26.04 5.15 5.55
N LEU A 30 25.24 4.47 6.39
CA LEU A 30 23.86 4.86 6.73
C LEU A 30 23.72 6.21 7.47
N LEU A 31 24.82 6.73 8.04
CA LEU A 31 24.83 7.97 8.84
C LEU A 31 25.64 9.11 8.20
N ALA A 32 26.16 8.91 6.98
CA ALA A 32 27.10 9.83 6.36
C ALA A 32 26.42 11.02 5.64
N GLU A 33 26.87 12.23 6.02
CA GLU A 33 26.81 13.50 5.28
C GLU A 33 25.46 14.20 5.00
N VAL A 34 24.31 13.52 4.93
CA VAL A 34 23.03 14.18 4.54
C VAL A 34 22.28 14.85 5.71
N ASP A 35 22.47 14.39 6.95
CA ASP A 35 21.47 14.56 8.03
C ASP A 35 21.85 15.46 9.22
N ARG A 36 22.89 16.31 9.11
CA ARG A 36 23.05 17.39 10.11
C ARG A 36 21.90 18.40 10.01
N PRO A 37 21.06 18.59 11.05
CA PRO A 37 20.05 19.63 11.04
C PRO A 37 20.74 21.01 11.19
N ARG A 38 20.61 21.87 10.18
CA ARG A 38 20.81 23.31 10.42
C ARG A 38 19.69 23.77 11.36
N ARG A 39 20.06 24.36 12.50
CA ARG A 39 19.08 25.01 13.39
C ARG A 39 18.44 26.16 12.64
N VAL A 40 17.11 26.15 12.60
CA VAL A 40 16.29 27.30 12.23
C VAL A 40 15.34 27.50 13.41
N GLU A 41 15.71 28.41 14.30
CA GLU A 41 14.91 28.73 15.48
C GLU A 41 13.75 29.65 15.05
N GLY A 42 12.55 29.44 15.60
CA GLY A 42 11.37 30.29 15.37
C GLY A 42 10.34 29.84 14.32
N ALA A 43 10.66 28.88 13.45
CA ALA A 43 9.72 28.41 12.43
C ALA A 43 8.85 27.23 12.92
N GLN A 44 7.61 27.50 13.36
CA GLN A 44 6.58 26.47 13.48
C GLN A 44 6.07 26.07 12.08
N ILE A 45 6.81 25.18 11.42
CA ILE A 45 6.35 24.53 10.19
C ILE A 45 5.25 23.53 10.58
N GLU A 46 4.01 23.81 10.19
CA GLU A 46 2.87 22.91 10.44
C GLU A 46 3.17 21.52 9.86
N THR A 47 3.14 20.50 10.71
CA THR A 47 3.44 19.12 10.30
C THR A 47 2.35 18.61 9.36
N ALA A 48 2.64 18.64 8.06
CA ALA A 48 1.77 18.17 6.98
C ALA A 48 1.13 16.78 7.20
N LEU A 49 1.76 15.91 8.00
CA LEU A 49 1.18 14.65 8.48
C LEU A 49 0.91 14.68 10.00
N SER A 50 -0.14 13.97 10.41
CA SER A 50 -0.31 13.51 11.79
C SER A 50 0.50 12.25 12.07
N GLU A 51 0.74 11.93 13.34
CA GLU A 51 1.29 10.64 13.79
C GLU A 51 0.49 9.43 13.26
N GLU A 52 -0.83 9.56 13.13
CA GLU A 52 -1.67 8.53 12.52
C GLU A 52 -1.45 8.41 11.01
N ASP A 53 -1.27 9.53 10.30
CA ASP A 53 -0.93 9.52 8.88
C ASP A 53 0.49 8.96 8.63
N GLU A 54 1.48 9.30 9.48
CA GLU A 54 2.83 8.73 9.41
C GLU A 54 2.81 7.20 9.60
N ARG A 55 2.07 6.71 10.61
CA ARG A 55 1.91 5.27 10.87
C ARG A 55 1.19 4.58 9.71
N GLN A 56 0.05 5.11 9.26
CA GLN A 56 -0.74 4.49 8.20
C GLN A 56 0.04 4.46 6.87
N LEU A 57 0.81 5.51 6.56
CA LEU A 57 1.66 5.52 5.37
C LEU A 57 2.84 4.52 5.49
N ALA A 58 3.38 4.30 6.68
CA ALA A 58 4.38 3.26 6.92
C ALA A 58 3.79 1.86 6.70
N ASP A 59 2.64 1.55 7.29
CA ASP A 59 1.93 0.27 7.09
C ASP A 59 1.59 0.04 5.61
N ASP A 60 1.19 1.09 4.89
CA ASP A 60 0.88 1.04 3.46
C ASP A 60 2.13 0.73 2.62
N ILE A 61 3.26 1.40 2.90
CA ILE A 61 4.52 1.18 2.19
C ILE A 61 5.09 -0.22 2.48
N ALA A 62 4.95 -0.74 3.70
CA ALA A 62 5.27 -2.12 4.02
C ALA A 62 4.39 -3.09 3.20
N PHE A 63 3.07 -2.91 3.22
CA PHE A 63 2.13 -3.77 2.50
C PHE A 63 2.37 -3.81 0.97
N LEU A 64 2.83 -2.69 0.39
CA LEU A 64 3.19 -2.53 -1.02
C LEU A 64 4.60 -3.05 -1.37
N THR A 65 5.53 -3.11 -0.42
CA THR A 65 6.88 -3.67 -0.67
C THR A 65 6.93 -5.18 -0.41
N CYS A 66 6.01 -5.70 0.41
CA CYS A 66 5.68 -7.12 0.51
C CYS A 66 5.12 -7.65 -0.82
N VAL A 67 5.99 -8.12 -1.73
CA VAL A 67 5.58 -8.80 -2.98
C VAL A 67 5.59 -10.32 -2.84
N SER A 68 6.54 -10.85 -2.07
CA SER A 68 6.70 -12.27 -1.71
C SER A 68 5.63 -12.74 -0.70
N GLN A 69 5.42 -14.05 -0.63
CA GLN A 69 4.65 -14.71 0.43
C GLN A 69 5.58 -15.42 1.43
N GLY A 70 5.06 -15.84 2.58
CA GLY A 70 5.84 -16.59 3.58
C GLY A 70 6.90 -15.74 4.31
N ARG A 71 7.98 -16.39 4.78
CA ARG A 71 9.04 -15.75 5.59
C ARG A 71 9.81 -14.66 4.83
N ASP A 72 9.93 -14.82 3.52
CA ASP A 72 10.60 -13.88 2.62
C ASP A 72 9.68 -12.70 2.23
N GLY A 73 8.41 -12.76 2.59
CA GLY A 73 7.43 -11.69 2.45
C GLY A 73 7.39 -10.70 3.62
N VAL A 74 8.18 -10.88 4.68
CA VAL A 74 8.17 -9.95 5.82
C VAL A 74 8.92 -8.67 5.46
N THR A 75 8.19 -7.56 5.52
CA THR A 75 8.67 -6.19 5.27
C THR A 75 8.23 -5.27 6.39
N ALA A 76 9.09 -4.34 6.80
CA ALA A 76 8.77 -3.24 7.69
C ALA A 76 9.13 -1.92 7.03
N ALA A 77 8.38 -0.86 7.31
CA ALA A 77 8.70 0.48 6.87
C ALA A 77 8.55 1.49 8.02
N ALA A 78 9.26 2.60 7.90
CA ALA A 78 9.12 3.76 8.77
C ALA A 78 8.97 5.01 7.91
N VAL A 79 8.09 5.93 8.32
CA VAL A 79 7.94 7.25 7.71
C VAL A 79 8.41 8.29 8.72
N GLN A 80 9.15 9.29 8.26
CA GLN A 80 9.69 10.37 9.08
C GLN A 80 9.50 11.71 8.37
N GLN A 81 8.63 12.57 8.87
CA GLN A 81 8.65 13.99 8.49
C GLN A 81 9.92 14.66 9.04
N PHE A 82 10.63 15.40 8.19
CA PHE A 82 11.70 16.28 8.61
C PHE A 82 11.11 17.66 8.96
N PRO A 83 11.38 18.22 10.14
CA PRO A 83 10.85 19.55 10.50
C PRO A 83 11.53 20.67 9.68
N ASN A 84 12.86 20.66 9.60
CA ASN A 84 13.67 21.76 9.01
C ASN A 84 13.96 21.59 7.50
N LYS A 85 13.43 20.53 6.89
CA LYS A 85 13.49 20.28 5.43
C LYS A 85 12.08 19.79 5.08
N PRO A 86 11.31 20.44 4.21
CA PRO A 86 9.89 20.14 4.02
C PRO A 86 9.71 18.82 3.26
N PHE A 87 9.98 17.69 3.93
CA PHE A 87 10.20 16.40 3.29
C PHE A 87 9.90 15.18 4.17
N LEU A 88 9.25 14.15 3.61
CA LEU A 88 8.92 12.88 4.28
C LEU A 88 9.83 11.73 3.82
N ARG A 89 10.71 11.25 4.70
CA ARG A 89 11.52 10.06 4.42
C ARG A 89 10.73 8.81 4.70
N ALA A 90 10.41 8.02 3.69
CA ALA A 90 10.08 6.61 3.88
C ALA A 90 11.36 5.77 3.80
N THR A 91 11.53 4.86 4.77
CA THR A 91 12.62 3.89 4.89
C THR A 91 12.00 2.50 4.94
N VAL A 92 12.51 1.54 4.17
CA VAL A 92 11.95 0.16 4.13
C VAL A 92 13.05 -0.88 4.37
N SER A 93 12.68 -1.96 5.07
CA SER A 93 13.50 -3.16 5.28
C SER A 93 12.68 -4.42 4.97
N ALA A 94 13.34 -5.50 4.53
CA ALA A 94 12.71 -6.74 4.10
C ALA A 94 13.67 -7.94 4.28
N ASN A 95 13.14 -9.08 4.75
CA ASN A 95 13.95 -10.26 5.10
C ASN A 95 14.85 -10.76 3.95
N ALA A 96 14.31 -10.83 2.73
CA ALA A 96 15.03 -11.27 1.52
C ALA A 96 15.56 -10.08 0.67
N GLY A 97 15.60 -8.87 1.25
CA GLY A 97 15.74 -7.64 0.49
C GLY A 97 14.45 -7.29 -0.29
N ILE A 98 14.52 -6.22 -1.09
CA ILE A 98 13.39 -5.74 -1.90
C ILE A 98 13.77 -5.91 -3.38
N PRO A 99 12.99 -6.63 -4.20
CA PRO A 99 13.29 -6.78 -5.62
C PRO A 99 13.36 -5.45 -6.37
N GLU A 100 14.28 -5.32 -7.32
CA GLU A 100 14.49 -4.07 -8.06
C GLU A 100 13.26 -3.66 -8.88
N ALA A 101 12.43 -4.62 -9.31
CA ALA A 101 11.12 -4.36 -9.92
C ALA A 101 10.15 -3.68 -8.94
N THR A 102 10.09 -4.13 -7.69
CA THR A 102 9.30 -3.52 -6.60
C THR A 102 9.79 -2.11 -6.29
N LYS A 103 11.11 -1.94 -6.16
CA LYS A 103 11.76 -0.64 -5.97
C LYS A 103 11.43 0.34 -7.11
N THR A 104 11.53 -0.11 -8.37
CA THR A 104 11.18 0.67 -9.56
C THR A 104 9.69 1.05 -9.59
N ALA A 105 8.79 0.13 -9.25
CA ALA A 105 7.35 0.39 -9.22
C ALA A 105 6.97 1.39 -8.10
N VAL A 106 7.54 1.25 -6.90
CA VAL A 106 7.34 2.19 -5.78
C VAL A 106 7.89 3.58 -6.13
N GLN A 107 9.05 3.66 -6.79
CA GLN A 107 9.58 4.93 -7.30
C GLN A 107 8.64 5.61 -8.31
N ARG A 108 8.10 4.86 -9.28
CA ARG A 108 7.12 5.37 -10.25
C ARG A 108 5.85 5.87 -9.58
N LEU A 109 5.33 5.13 -8.59
CA LEU A 109 4.17 5.54 -7.80
C LEU A 109 4.39 6.91 -7.13
N PHE A 110 5.54 7.13 -6.48
CA PHE A 110 5.83 8.42 -5.85
C PHE A 110 6.03 9.53 -6.89
N ALA A 111 6.68 9.27 -8.02
CA ALA A 111 6.81 10.24 -9.12
C ALA A 111 5.45 10.70 -9.68
N HIS A 112 4.47 9.80 -9.81
CA HIS A 112 3.11 10.17 -10.23
C HIS A 112 2.39 11.05 -9.20
N LEU A 113 2.56 10.76 -7.91
CA LEU A 113 2.04 11.62 -6.83
C LEU A 113 2.76 12.99 -6.82
N GLU A 114 4.05 13.03 -7.18
CA GLU A 114 4.84 14.26 -7.36
C GLU A 114 4.31 15.12 -8.51
N GLU A 115 4.03 14.53 -9.68
CA GLU A 115 3.37 15.20 -10.82
C GLU A 115 2.06 15.87 -10.38
N TRP A 116 1.24 15.17 -9.60
CA TRP A 116 -0.04 15.69 -9.09
C TRP A 116 0.15 16.83 -8.10
N SER A 117 1.06 16.67 -7.13
CA SER A 117 1.38 17.68 -6.12
C SER A 117 1.84 19.00 -6.76
N ARG A 118 2.59 18.93 -7.87
CA ARG A 118 3.04 20.08 -8.67
C ARG A 118 2.02 20.59 -9.69
N GLY A 119 0.83 19.98 -9.77
CA GLY A 119 -0.18 20.34 -10.78
C GLY A 119 0.18 20.03 -12.23
N LYS A 120 1.22 19.22 -12.47
CA LYS A 120 1.66 18.81 -13.82
C LYS A 120 0.77 17.74 -14.46
N SER A 121 -0.06 17.07 -13.65
CA SER A 121 -1.01 16.04 -14.08
C SER A 121 -2.43 16.36 -13.59
N THR A 122 -3.43 15.67 -14.16
CA THR A 122 -4.81 15.71 -13.63
C THR A 122 -5.00 14.66 -12.52
N ARG A 123 -5.99 14.85 -11.65
CA ARG A 123 -6.37 13.86 -10.62
C ARG A 123 -6.75 12.51 -11.24
N LYS A 124 -7.42 12.53 -12.39
CA LYS A 124 -7.88 11.33 -13.13
C LYS A 124 -6.70 10.56 -13.72
N ASP A 125 -5.79 11.26 -14.41
CA ASP A 125 -4.55 10.70 -14.94
C ASP A 125 -3.69 10.07 -13.83
N THR A 126 -3.45 10.82 -12.75
CA THR A 126 -2.63 10.35 -11.63
C THR A 126 -3.22 9.11 -10.95
N LEU A 127 -4.53 9.12 -10.68
CA LEU A 127 -5.21 7.95 -10.11
C LEU A 127 -5.07 6.73 -11.03
N SER A 128 -5.19 6.91 -12.35
CA SER A 128 -5.00 5.85 -13.35
C SER A 128 -3.57 5.32 -13.36
N LYS A 129 -2.56 6.20 -13.31
CA LYS A 129 -1.12 5.86 -13.25
C LYS A 129 -0.77 5.09 -11.97
N VAL A 130 -1.24 5.55 -10.81
CA VAL A 130 -1.03 4.90 -9.50
C VAL A 130 -1.70 3.52 -9.47
N GLN A 131 -2.96 3.43 -9.92
CA GLN A 131 -3.67 2.15 -10.00
C GLN A 131 -2.98 1.18 -10.95
N THR A 132 -2.59 1.62 -12.15
CA THR A 132 -1.86 0.82 -13.14
C THR A 132 -0.54 0.28 -12.57
N THR A 133 0.23 1.13 -11.89
CA THR A 133 1.52 0.76 -11.29
C THR A 133 1.35 -0.33 -10.23
N LEU A 134 0.38 -0.17 -9.32
CA LEU A 134 0.16 -1.12 -8.23
C LEU A 134 -0.50 -2.42 -8.69
N VAL A 135 -1.46 -2.37 -9.61
CA VAL A 135 -2.05 -3.57 -10.20
C VAL A 135 -1.01 -4.36 -10.98
N THR A 136 -0.11 -3.69 -11.71
CA THR A 136 0.98 -4.37 -12.43
C THR A 136 1.99 -5.00 -11.47
N LEU A 137 2.37 -4.28 -10.39
CA LEU A 137 3.32 -4.80 -9.38
C LEU A 137 2.79 -6.01 -8.60
N HIS A 138 1.49 -6.01 -8.27
CA HIS A 138 0.89 -7.02 -7.40
C HIS A 138 -0.01 -8.02 -8.13
N ARG A 139 -0.06 -8.00 -9.46
CA ARG A 139 -0.94 -8.81 -10.31
C ARG A 139 -1.08 -10.25 -9.83
N ASP A 140 0.05 -10.95 -9.76
CA ASP A 140 0.07 -12.38 -9.49
C ASP A 140 -0.23 -12.65 -8.01
N ARG A 141 0.29 -11.82 -7.09
CA ARG A 141 -0.09 -11.80 -5.66
C ARG A 141 -1.59 -11.55 -5.44
N ILE A 142 -2.28 -10.85 -6.35
CA ILE A 142 -3.74 -10.67 -6.27
C ILE A 142 -4.45 -11.94 -6.77
N PHE A 143 -3.97 -12.57 -7.85
CA PHE A 143 -4.51 -13.86 -8.31
C PHE A 143 -4.32 -15.00 -7.29
N ASP A 144 -3.15 -15.09 -6.65
CA ASP A 144 -2.89 -16.04 -5.55
C ASP A 144 -3.95 -15.94 -4.45
N ARG A 145 -4.25 -14.70 -4.01
CA ARG A 145 -5.22 -14.42 -2.94
C ARG A 145 -6.68 -14.70 -3.32
N LEU A 146 -6.98 -14.72 -4.62
CA LEU A 146 -8.27 -15.12 -5.17
C LEU A 146 -8.34 -16.63 -5.44
N GLY A 147 -7.22 -17.34 -5.35
CA GLY A 147 -7.08 -18.72 -5.82
C GLY A 147 -7.31 -18.85 -7.33
N ILE A 148 -6.98 -17.83 -8.12
CA ILE A 148 -7.14 -17.84 -9.58
C ILE A 148 -5.93 -18.53 -10.22
N VAL A 149 -6.19 -19.68 -10.85
CA VAL A 149 -5.18 -20.49 -11.53
C VAL A 149 -5.56 -20.61 -13.00
N LYS A 150 -4.91 -19.81 -13.85
CA LYS A 150 -5.00 -19.89 -15.33
C LYS A 150 -4.04 -21.01 -15.83
N LYS A 151 -4.46 -22.29 -15.73
CA LYS A 151 -3.75 -23.44 -16.34
C LYS A 151 -4.27 -23.69 -17.77
N ALA A 152 -3.53 -24.45 -18.58
CA ALA A 152 -3.81 -24.61 -20.01
C ALA A 152 -5.25 -25.10 -20.28
N GLY A 153 -6.11 -24.19 -20.76
CA GLY A 153 -7.53 -24.45 -21.05
C GLY A 153 -8.48 -24.45 -19.85
N THR A 154 -8.02 -24.21 -18.62
CA THR A 154 -8.89 -24.20 -17.43
C THR A 154 -8.54 -23.06 -16.47
N ILE A 155 -9.50 -22.19 -16.21
CA ILE A 155 -9.37 -21.09 -15.24
C ILE A 155 -10.16 -21.46 -14.00
N GLY A 156 -9.47 -21.99 -12.99
CA GLY A 156 -10.06 -22.25 -11.68
C GLY A 156 -10.00 -21.00 -10.80
N CYS A 157 -11.02 -20.79 -9.97
CA CYS A 157 -11.05 -19.74 -8.97
C CYS A 157 -11.50 -20.32 -7.62
N GLY A 158 -10.59 -20.33 -6.63
CA GLY A 158 -10.80 -21.03 -5.36
C GLY A 158 -11.99 -20.52 -4.53
N ILE A 159 -12.44 -19.29 -4.76
CA ILE A 159 -13.49 -18.64 -3.96
C ILE A 159 -14.87 -18.61 -4.64
N GLU A 160 -14.95 -18.91 -5.95
CA GLU A 160 -16.17 -18.70 -6.74
C GLU A 160 -17.34 -19.57 -6.26
N LYS A 161 -17.10 -20.87 -6.04
CA LYS A 161 -18.14 -21.82 -5.58
C LYS A 161 -18.77 -21.42 -4.24
N SER A 162 -17.97 -20.88 -3.31
CA SER A 162 -18.47 -20.41 -2.02
C SER A 162 -19.38 -19.19 -2.19
N VAL A 163 -18.98 -18.25 -3.07
CA VAL A 163 -19.77 -17.07 -3.41
C VAL A 163 -21.10 -17.48 -4.09
N GLU A 164 -21.07 -18.45 -4.99
CA GLU A 164 -22.24 -19.01 -5.67
C GLU A 164 -23.20 -19.72 -4.71
N MET A 165 -22.68 -20.51 -3.77
CA MET A 165 -23.48 -21.21 -2.76
C MET A 165 -24.28 -20.22 -1.91
N ILE A 166 -23.63 -19.18 -1.38
CA ILE A 166 -24.27 -18.17 -0.52
C ILE A 166 -25.30 -17.35 -1.31
N LEU A 167 -24.98 -16.95 -2.54
CA LEU A 167 -25.93 -16.24 -3.41
C LEU A 167 -27.12 -17.11 -3.83
N SER A 168 -26.95 -18.43 -3.92
CA SER A 168 -28.03 -19.38 -4.19
C SER A 168 -28.93 -19.58 -2.97
N GLN A 169 -28.32 -19.76 -1.78
CA GLN A 169 -29.04 -19.83 -0.51
C GLN A 169 -29.88 -18.58 -0.28
N ALA A 170 -29.32 -17.39 -0.50
CA ALA A 170 -30.01 -16.10 -0.39
C ALA A 170 -31.26 -15.97 -1.29
N MET A 171 -31.27 -16.60 -2.48
CA MET A 171 -32.44 -16.61 -3.36
C MET A 171 -33.51 -17.62 -2.89
N SER A 172 -33.12 -18.66 -2.13
CA SER A 172 -34.04 -19.67 -1.60
C SER A 172 -34.67 -19.29 -0.25
N THR A 173 -34.00 -18.50 0.59
CA THR A 173 -34.46 -18.18 1.96
C THR A 173 -35.34 -16.94 2.05
N GLY A 174 -35.42 -16.12 0.99
CA GLY A 174 -36.36 -15.00 0.92
C GLY A 174 -36.17 -13.90 1.98
N SER A 175 -34.93 -13.68 2.45
CA SER A 175 -34.65 -12.77 3.56
C SER A 175 -35.16 -11.34 3.31
N HIS A 176 -35.88 -10.81 4.30
CA HIS A 176 -36.39 -9.44 4.34
C HIS A 176 -35.45 -8.46 5.07
N ASP A 177 -34.33 -8.93 5.62
CA ASP A 177 -33.34 -8.06 6.28
C ASP A 177 -32.59 -7.19 5.27
N GLU A 178 -32.61 -5.88 5.48
CA GLU A 178 -31.89 -4.92 4.64
C GLU A 178 -30.37 -5.10 4.68
N GLU A 179 -29.79 -5.58 5.79
CA GLU A 179 -28.36 -5.79 5.89
C GLU A 179 -27.91 -6.97 5.03
N GLN A 180 -28.55 -8.15 5.19
CA GLN A 180 -28.35 -9.31 4.32
C GLN A 180 -28.65 -8.98 2.84
N LEU A 181 -29.76 -8.29 2.53
CA LEU A 181 -30.04 -7.85 1.15
C LEU A 181 -28.94 -6.91 0.62
N GLY A 182 -28.40 -6.04 1.46
CA GLY A 182 -27.24 -5.19 1.16
C GLY A 182 -25.98 -5.99 0.89
N PHE A 183 -25.69 -7.01 1.70
CA PHE A 183 -24.57 -7.94 1.56
C PHE A 183 -24.66 -8.71 0.26
N HIS A 184 -25.76 -9.42 -0.01
CA HIS A 184 -25.97 -10.18 -1.24
C HIS A 184 -25.85 -9.30 -2.51
N ARG A 185 -26.38 -8.05 -2.46
CA ARG A 185 -26.23 -7.06 -3.56
C ARG A 185 -24.78 -6.62 -3.79
N ARG A 186 -23.91 -6.59 -2.78
CA ARG A 186 -22.47 -6.30 -2.94
C ARG A 186 -21.69 -7.55 -3.34
N LEU A 187 -22.04 -8.72 -2.80
CA LEU A 187 -21.42 -10.01 -3.10
C LEU A 187 -21.62 -10.41 -4.56
N LYS A 188 -22.83 -10.26 -5.11
CA LYS A 188 -23.10 -10.47 -6.55
C LYS A 188 -22.29 -9.55 -7.46
N LYS A 189 -22.01 -8.30 -7.03
CA LYS A 189 -21.15 -7.36 -7.76
C LYS A 189 -19.66 -7.68 -7.66
N PHE A 190 -19.24 -8.39 -6.61
CA PHE A 190 -17.90 -8.96 -6.50
C PHE A 190 -17.75 -10.19 -7.39
N GLN A 191 -18.72 -11.12 -7.38
CA GLN A 191 -18.77 -12.27 -8.30
C GLN A 191 -18.68 -11.84 -9.77
N GLN A 192 -19.46 -10.84 -10.18
CA GLN A 192 -19.43 -10.32 -11.56
C GLN A 192 -18.06 -9.74 -11.96
N ALA A 193 -17.35 -9.09 -11.03
CA ALA A 193 -15.99 -8.59 -11.29
C ALA A 193 -14.94 -9.72 -11.29
N LEU A 194 -15.19 -10.80 -10.53
CA LEU A 194 -14.36 -12.01 -10.48
C LEU A 194 -14.45 -12.79 -11.81
N GLN A 195 -15.67 -12.98 -12.31
CA GLN A 195 -15.92 -13.63 -13.60
C GLN A 195 -15.39 -12.81 -14.77
N GLN A 196 -15.47 -11.48 -14.70
CA GLN A 196 -14.82 -10.59 -15.66
C GLN A 196 -13.30 -10.82 -15.70
N ILE A 197 -12.59 -10.67 -14.57
CA ILE A 197 -11.13 -10.80 -14.57
C ILE A 197 -10.60 -12.21 -14.92
N MET A 198 -11.41 -13.24 -14.67
CA MET A 198 -11.12 -14.61 -15.13
C MET A 198 -11.15 -14.68 -16.66
N ALA A 199 -12.17 -14.10 -17.30
CA ALA A 199 -12.28 -14.03 -18.76
C ALA A 199 -11.29 -13.05 -19.43
N SER A 200 -10.82 -12.03 -18.72
CA SER A 200 -9.98 -10.97 -19.29
C SER A 200 -8.59 -11.47 -19.73
N GLN A 201 -8.21 -11.06 -20.95
CA GLN A 201 -6.87 -11.25 -21.51
C GLN A 201 -5.88 -10.23 -20.91
N VAL A 202 -4.61 -10.61 -20.85
CA VAL A 202 -3.55 -9.79 -20.23
C VAL A 202 -3.38 -8.47 -21.00
N GLY A 203 -3.70 -7.35 -20.37
CA GLY A 203 -3.75 -6.03 -21.00
C GLY A 203 -4.54 -5.01 -20.18
N ASP A 204 -5.01 -3.95 -20.84
CA ASP A 204 -5.72 -2.85 -20.16
C ASP A 204 -7.11 -3.22 -19.63
N GLU A 205 -7.81 -4.20 -20.23
CA GLU A 205 -9.07 -4.68 -19.67
C GLU A 205 -8.85 -5.47 -18.37
N GLU A 206 -7.91 -6.43 -18.33
CA GLU A 206 -7.54 -7.12 -17.08
C GLU A 206 -7.13 -6.12 -15.98
N ARG A 207 -6.42 -5.02 -16.33
CA ARG A 207 -6.12 -3.91 -15.40
C ARG A 207 -7.38 -3.21 -14.87
N LYS A 208 -8.35 -2.87 -15.74
CA LYS A 208 -9.61 -2.24 -15.33
C LYS A 208 -10.44 -3.17 -14.44
N ASP A 209 -10.46 -4.46 -14.75
CA ASP A 209 -11.21 -5.47 -13.99
C ASP A 209 -10.57 -5.73 -12.62
N PHE A 210 -9.24 -5.73 -12.49
CA PHE A 210 -8.57 -5.65 -11.18
C PHE A 210 -9.07 -4.44 -10.38
N ILE A 211 -9.06 -3.23 -10.96
CA ILE A 211 -9.49 -2.00 -10.27
C ILE A 211 -10.98 -2.09 -9.86
N ARG A 212 -11.83 -2.74 -10.67
CA ARG A 212 -13.24 -3.02 -10.37
C ARG A 212 -13.39 -4.01 -9.22
N LEU A 213 -12.64 -5.11 -9.23
CA LEU A 213 -12.67 -6.16 -8.22
C LEU A 213 -12.19 -5.66 -6.85
N LEU A 214 -11.06 -4.95 -6.81
CA LEU A 214 -10.51 -4.36 -5.58
C LEU A 214 -11.49 -3.33 -4.96
N ARG A 215 -12.21 -2.56 -5.81
CA ARG A 215 -13.31 -1.67 -5.36
C ARG A 215 -14.50 -2.46 -4.80
N CYS A 216 -14.86 -3.60 -5.38
CA CYS A 216 -15.90 -4.46 -4.83
C CYS A 216 -15.48 -5.10 -3.49
N ALA A 217 -14.22 -5.55 -3.36
CA ALA A 217 -13.67 -6.07 -2.11
C ALA A 217 -13.74 -5.02 -0.97
N ASN A 218 -13.28 -3.79 -1.23
CA ASN A 218 -13.40 -2.67 -0.28
C ASN A 218 -14.86 -2.38 0.10
N LYS A 219 -15.81 -2.56 -0.82
CA LYS A 219 -17.25 -2.38 -0.53
C LYS A 219 -17.86 -3.55 0.25
N LEU A 220 -17.27 -4.74 0.19
CA LEU A 220 -17.68 -5.89 0.98
C LEU A 220 -17.19 -5.80 2.44
N MET A 221 -16.04 -5.19 2.72
CA MET A 221 -15.51 -5.01 4.09
C MET A 221 -16.45 -4.28 5.08
N TYR A 222 -17.52 -3.65 4.60
CA TYR A 222 -18.59 -3.12 5.45
C TYR A 222 -19.38 -4.23 6.19
N PHE A 223 -19.48 -5.42 5.59
CA PHE A 223 -20.18 -6.59 6.12
C PHE A 223 -19.17 -7.64 6.65
N GLN A 224 -18.07 -7.20 7.26
CA GLN A 224 -16.93 -8.08 7.59
C GLN A 224 -17.32 -9.27 8.51
N ASP A 225 -18.37 -9.12 9.32
CA ASP A 225 -18.79 -10.08 10.31
C ASP A 225 -19.63 -11.21 9.67
N LEU A 226 -20.66 -10.87 8.89
CA LEU A 226 -21.36 -11.80 7.97
C LEU A 226 -20.39 -12.55 7.04
N ILE A 227 -19.33 -11.85 6.62
CA ILE A 227 -18.26 -12.42 5.79
C ILE A 227 -17.41 -13.43 6.56
N SER A 228 -17.07 -13.14 7.81
CA SER A 228 -16.33 -14.08 8.67
C SER A 228 -17.19 -15.27 9.10
N GLU A 229 -18.51 -15.10 9.19
CA GLU A 229 -19.49 -16.17 9.44
C GLU A 229 -19.60 -17.11 8.22
N HIS A 230 -19.90 -16.57 7.03
CA HIS A 230 -20.15 -17.39 5.84
C HIS A 230 -18.90 -17.96 5.16
N PHE A 231 -17.74 -17.29 5.23
CA PHE A 231 -16.52 -17.70 4.52
C PHE A 231 -15.33 -18.01 5.46
N GLY A 232 -15.47 -17.77 6.76
CA GLY A 232 -14.39 -17.98 7.72
C GLY A 232 -13.28 -16.92 7.71
N VAL A 233 -12.42 -17.01 8.72
CA VAL A 233 -11.37 -16.02 9.02
C VAL A 233 -10.35 -15.88 7.88
N ASP A 234 -9.99 -16.96 7.20
CA ASP A 234 -8.96 -16.90 6.14
C ASP A 234 -9.45 -16.21 4.86
N TRP A 235 -10.71 -16.38 4.49
CA TRP A 235 -11.26 -15.59 3.37
C TRP A 235 -11.39 -14.12 3.74
N MET A 236 -11.81 -13.80 4.98
CA MET A 236 -11.83 -12.43 5.49
C MET A 236 -10.43 -11.79 5.46
N ARG A 237 -9.36 -12.54 5.81
CA ARG A 237 -7.96 -12.10 5.65
C ARG A 237 -7.60 -11.77 4.20
N GLN A 238 -7.98 -12.61 3.23
CA GLN A 238 -7.71 -12.33 1.81
C GLN A 238 -8.51 -11.12 1.32
N LEU A 239 -9.81 -11.05 1.63
CA LEU A 239 -10.67 -9.92 1.26
C LEU A 239 -10.16 -8.59 1.83
N ARG A 240 -9.70 -8.58 3.10
CA ARG A 240 -9.09 -7.40 3.74
C ARG A 240 -7.80 -6.98 3.02
N ALA A 241 -6.98 -7.92 2.56
CA ALA A 241 -5.80 -7.61 1.75
C ALA A 241 -6.17 -7.05 0.35
N LEU A 242 -7.23 -7.55 -0.28
CA LEU A 242 -7.75 -7.01 -1.54
C LEU A 242 -8.32 -5.59 -1.37
N ALA A 243 -9.08 -5.37 -0.29
CA ALA A 243 -9.61 -4.06 0.07
C ALA A 243 -8.50 -3.03 0.36
N ASN A 244 -7.41 -3.46 1.00
CA ASN A 244 -6.28 -2.58 1.33
C ASN A 244 -5.69 -1.89 0.09
N TYR A 245 -5.51 -2.59 -1.05
CA TYR A 245 -5.04 -1.92 -2.28
C TYR A 245 -5.96 -0.76 -2.69
N HIS A 246 -7.28 -0.94 -2.63
CA HIS A 246 -8.22 0.12 -2.96
C HIS A 246 -8.20 1.27 -1.94
N ARG A 247 -8.07 0.99 -0.63
CA ARG A 247 -7.84 2.03 0.39
C ARG A 247 -6.58 2.83 0.09
N ILE A 248 -5.46 2.15 -0.16
CA ILE A 248 -4.15 2.73 -0.47
C ILE A 248 -4.24 3.68 -1.68
N PHE A 249 -4.96 3.30 -2.75
CA PHE A 249 -5.16 4.17 -3.93
C PHE A 249 -5.75 5.54 -3.56
N HIS A 250 -6.81 5.56 -2.73
CA HIS A 250 -7.47 6.82 -2.34
C HIS A 250 -6.72 7.56 -1.25
N TYR A 251 -6.07 6.84 -0.32
CA TYR A 251 -5.31 7.45 0.76
C TYR A 251 -4.07 8.19 0.23
N LEU A 252 -3.27 7.56 -0.63
CA LEU A 252 -2.14 8.21 -1.31
C LEU A 252 -2.56 9.44 -2.13
N MET A 253 -3.66 9.34 -2.89
CA MET A 253 -4.21 10.47 -3.63
C MET A 253 -4.76 11.58 -2.72
N THR A 254 -5.19 11.24 -1.50
CA THR A 254 -5.65 12.23 -0.49
C THR A 254 -4.46 12.95 0.12
N LEU A 255 -3.42 12.21 0.54
CA LEU A 255 -2.16 12.80 1.02
C LEU A 255 -1.52 13.71 -0.03
N ALA A 256 -1.42 13.27 -1.29
CA ALA A 256 -0.86 14.10 -2.36
C ALA A 256 -1.74 15.32 -2.71
N THR A 257 -3.03 15.29 -2.39
CA THR A 257 -3.93 16.46 -2.52
C THR A 257 -3.80 17.41 -1.33
N ARG A 258 -3.60 16.91 -0.10
CA ARG A 258 -3.23 17.73 1.07
C ARG A 258 -1.89 18.44 0.83
N ALA A 259 -0.88 17.69 0.38
CA ALA A 259 0.45 18.22 0.05
C ALA A 259 0.36 19.34 -1.00
N LYS A 260 -0.40 19.13 -2.09
CA LYS A 260 -0.70 20.16 -3.10
C LYS A 260 -1.33 21.43 -2.52
N ALA A 261 -2.33 21.30 -1.65
CA ALA A 261 -3.01 22.44 -1.04
C ALA A 261 -2.08 23.24 -0.11
N LEU A 262 -1.13 22.55 0.54
CA LEU A 262 -0.11 23.12 1.43
C LEU A 262 1.20 23.50 0.69
N GLN A 263 1.23 23.43 -0.64
CA GLN A 263 2.40 23.66 -1.51
C GLN A 263 3.63 22.75 -1.25
N TYR A 264 3.47 21.67 -0.48
CA TYR A 264 4.51 20.64 -0.31
C TYR A 264 4.54 19.69 -1.53
N PHE A 265 5.71 19.45 -2.13
CA PHE A 265 5.85 18.48 -3.26
C PHE A 265 6.44 17.14 -2.80
N LEU A 266 6.42 16.13 -3.69
CA LEU A 266 6.71 14.74 -3.33
C LEU A 266 7.98 14.13 -4.00
N SER A 267 9.17 14.71 -3.78
CA SER A 267 10.39 14.29 -4.51
C SER A 267 11.16 13.07 -3.99
N TYR A 268 11.53 12.13 -4.87
CA TYR A 268 12.43 11.01 -4.52
C TYR A 268 13.93 11.43 -4.54
N LEU A 269 14.79 10.74 -3.79
CA LEU A 269 16.26 10.82 -3.91
C LEU A 269 16.92 9.49 -3.52
N ASN A 270 17.87 9.02 -4.32
CA ASN A 270 18.32 7.63 -4.35
C ASN A 270 19.46 7.33 -3.34
N TYR A 271 19.48 6.14 -2.73
CA TYR A 271 20.67 5.60 -2.05
C TYR A 271 20.78 4.07 -2.21
N ARG A 272 21.94 3.49 -1.82
CA ARG A 272 22.35 2.13 -2.18
C ARG A 272 21.91 1.02 -1.20
N VAL A 273 21.92 -0.21 -1.71
CA VAL A 273 21.62 -1.46 -0.99
C VAL A 273 22.77 -1.87 -0.09
N SER A 274 22.47 -2.25 1.15
CA SER A 274 23.39 -2.93 2.05
C SER A 274 23.28 -4.45 1.92
N LYS A 275 24.33 -5.20 2.26
CA LYS A 275 24.38 -6.68 2.09
C LYS A 275 23.30 -7.46 2.86
N PHE A 276 22.63 -6.83 3.84
CA PHE A 276 21.55 -7.43 4.62
C PHE A 276 20.28 -6.55 4.66
N GLY A 277 20.10 -5.61 3.72
CA GLY A 277 18.90 -4.78 3.67
C GLY A 277 18.87 -3.83 2.47
N ALA A 278 17.81 -3.93 1.66
CA ALA A 278 17.54 -3.00 0.57
C ALA A 278 16.78 -1.78 1.09
N VAL A 279 17.51 -0.79 1.63
CA VAL A 279 16.92 0.48 2.07
C VAL A 279 16.41 1.27 0.87
N ILE A 280 15.08 1.31 0.69
CA ILE A 280 14.44 2.34 -0.15
C ILE A 280 14.33 3.60 0.70
N MET A 281 15.02 4.66 0.30
CA MET A 281 14.84 6.01 0.84
C MET A 281 13.99 6.84 -0.13
N VAL A 282 12.78 7.22 0.27
CA VAL A 282 11.97 8.28 -0.36
C VAL A 282 12.30 9.62 0.34
N ILE A 283 12.09 10.83 -0.23
CA ILE A 283 12.60 12.09 0.38
C ILE A 283 11.68 12.99 1.24
N LEU A 284 10.63 13.75 0.88
CA LEU A 284 9.82 14.14 -0.28
C LEU A 284 9.71 15.71 -0.35
N ARG A 285 10.54 16.47 -1.11
CA ARG A 285 10.77 17.94 -0.94
C ARG A 285 9.65 18.92 -1.36
N ALA A 286 9.48 20.00 -0.60
CA ALA A 286 9.01 21.32 -1.06
C ALA A 286 10.16 22.32 -1.39
N ILE A 287 9.78 23.56 -1.75
CA ILE A 287 10.65 24.74 -1.89
C ILE A 287 10.69 25.49 -0.55
#